data_AF-A0A3A8IFN8-F1
#
_entry.id   AF-A0A3A8IFN8-F1
#
_cell.length_a   1.000
_cell.length_b   1.000
_cell.length_c   1.000
_cell.angle_alpha   90.00
_cell.angle_beta   90.00
_cell.angle_gamma   90.00
#
_symmetry.space_group_name_H-M   'P 1'
#
loop_
_entity.id
_entity.type
_entity.pdbx_description
1 polymer ?
#
loop_
_entity_poly.entity_id
_entity_poly.type
_entity_poly.pdbx_seq_one_letter_code
_entity_poly.pdbx_strand_id
1 'polypeptide(L)'
;MTSRPLFKVALAGLVLLVALGVVWWRGSAGSADAGPPLTAAANPSMPTAASGNAAAVEPPPAARTGPREEIPMPGCWDGLAALDRSATMESLHAAVAAAIQARDTALVAYLQERLTELVGNDPDRAMQLLAWAVNAAPPEPSIYLEALKAAPAVRHPRVTEKLMAVAENKSLFTQDRAAVLDALETQHRFTPEMRGRIKAIALDDSADSAAWVATRTLGRVMKEDYERTGTYAPYWKDLLDIGTTSEDTAVRLLALEMPSYSDPLLDPDSIDALAKVMRTDKERDVREMAAFRLAVTEDPQKALAAYRAAFDGEQDLCVRWAFLRFAVRAAGADALPLVEEFARKDPRLRQDYLDFKALYATGTTDFARIWLGKKEHHDCVVEEGAPH
;
A
#
# COMPACT_ATOMS: atom_id res chain seq x y z
N MET A 1 34.06 -9.83 -40.30
CA MET A 1 33.01 -8.82 -40.51
C MET A 1 31.66 -9.50 -40.36
N THR A 2 31.06 -9.43 -39.18
CA THR A 2 29.66 -9.81 -38.94
C THR A 2 29.11 -8.91 -37.85
N SER A 3 28.14 -8.09 -38.25
CA SER A 3 27.44 -7.09 -37.44
C SER A 3 26.49 -7.77 -36.46
N ARG A 4 26.46 -7.31 -35.20
CA ARG A 4 25.45 -7.70 -34.19
C ARG A 4 24.38 -6.60 -34.12
N PRO A 5 23.08 -6.91 -34.20
CA PRO A 5 22.05 -5.92 -33.99
C PRO A 5 21.77 -5.72 -32.49
N LEU A 6 21.96 -4.48 -32.04
CA LEU A 6 21.34 -3.90 -30.85
C LEU A 6 19.84 -3.81 -31.09
N PHE A 7 19.01 -4.61 -30.41
CA PHE A 7 17.59 -4.31 -30.16
C PHE A 7 17.07 -5.38 -29.18
N LYS A 8 16.97 -5.04 -27.88
CA LYS A 8 16.11 -5.70 -26.85
C LYS A 8 16.33 -5.10 -25.45
N VAL A 9 16.13 -3.79 -25.31
CA VAL A 9 15.87 -3.15 -24.00
C VAL A 9 14.84 -2.04 -24.22
N ALA A 10 13.58 -2.42 -24.43
CA ALA A 10 12.46 -1.48 -24.48
C ALA A 10 11.13 -2.26 -24.41
N LEU A 11 10.93 -3.06 -23.36
CA LEU A 11 9.64 -3.73 -23.12
C LEU A 11 9.44 -4.12 -21.64
N ALA A 12 9.92 -3.27 -20.72
CA ALA A 12 9.62 -3.36 -19.28
C ALA A 12 8.99 -2.07 -18.72
N GLY A 13 9.04 -0.96 -19.48
CA GLY A 13 8.56 0.35 -19.03
C GLY A 13 7.10 0.70 -19.37
N LEU A 14 6.37 -0.17 -20.08
CA LEU A 14 5.02 0.16 -20.56
C LEU A 14 3.88 -0.48 -19.73
N VAL A 15 4.18 -1.47 -18.88
CA VAL A 15 3.16 -2.13 -18.04
C VAL A 15 2.93 -1.37 -16.73
N LEU A 16 3.92 -0.59 -16.26
CA LEU A 16 3.79 0.21 -15.03
C LEU A 16 2.92 1.48 -15.19
N LEU A 17 2.73 1.98 -16.42
CA LEU A 17 2.01 3.24 -16.66
C LEU A 17 0.49 3.11 -16.63
N VAL A 18 -0.07 1.90 -16.69
CA VAL A 18 -1.52 1.68 -16.61
C VAL A 18 -2.00 1.55 -15.15
N ALA A 19 -1.12 1.17 -14.22
CA ALA A 19 -1.44 1.12 -12.79
C ALA A 19 -1.30 2.48 -12.08
N LEU A 20 -0.50 3.41 -12.61
CA LEU A 20 -0.26 4.73 -12.01
C LEU A 20 -1.28 5.82 -12.40
N GLY A 21 -2.18 5.55 -13.36
CA GLY A 21 -3.17 6.52 -13.84
C GLY A 21 -4.37 6.76 -12.90
N VAL A 22 -4.56 5.95 -11.86
CA VAL A 22 -5.77 5.98 -11.01
C VAL A 22 -5.54 6.69 -9.66
N VAL A 23 -4.28 6.96 -9.28
CA VAL A 23 -3.95 7.56 -7.97
C VAL A 23 -3.84 9.09 -8.00
N TRP A 24 -3.85 9.70 -9.19
CA TRP A 24 -3.73 11.16 -9.34
C TRP A 24 -5.05 11.95 -9.25
N TRP A 25 -6.07 11.39 -8.58
CA TRP A 25 -7.36 12.04 -8.41
C TRP A 25 -7.93 11.93 -6.99
N ARG A 26 -7.12 12.34 -6.00
CA ARG A 26 -7.63 12.81 -4.71
C ARG A 26 -6.97 14.13 -4.34
N GLY A 27 -7.48 15.20 -4.95
CA GLY A 27 -7.22 16.56 -4.52
C GLY A 27 -8.24 17.03 -3.49
N SER A 28 -7.72 17.56 -2.38
CA SER A 28 -8.29 18.65 -1.57
C SER A 28 -9.64 18.44 -0.85
N ALA A 29 -9.55 18.02 0.42
CA ALA A 29 -10.45 18.51 1.47
C ALA A 29 -9.58 19.00 2.63
N GLY A 30 -9.79 20.26 3.01
CA GLY A 30 -8.83 21.08 3.75
C GLY A 30 -8.81 20.84 5.26
N SER A 31 -7.66 21.22 5.82
CA SER A 31 -7.40 21.44 7.23
C SER A 31 -8.41 22.41 7.86
N ALA A 32 -8.90 22.08 9.05
CA ALA A 32 -9.39 23.06 10.00
C ALA A 32 -8.91 22.63 11.41
N ASP A 33 -8.01 23.44 11.94
CA ASP A 33 -7.49 23.40 13.31
C ASP A 33 -8.61 23.41 14.35
N ALA A 34 -8.51 22.54 15.34
CA ALA A 34 -9.33 22.56 16.55
C ALA A 34 -8.56 23.25 17.69
N GLY A 35 -8.86 24.52 17.94
CA GLY A 35 -8.59 25.23 19.20
C GLY A 35 -9.85 25.30 20.08
N PRO A 36 -9.72 25.41 21.42
CA PRO A 36 -10.78 25.09 22.39
C PRO A 36 -11.80 26.23 22.62
N PRO A 37 -12.93 25.97 23.31
CA PRO A 37 -14.15 26.76 23.19
C PRO A 37 -14.21 27.96 24.14
N LEU A 38 -14.91 29.02 23.72
CA LEU A 38 -15.40 30.09 24.58
C LEU A 38 -16.92 30.25 24.43
N THR A 39 -17.54 30.50 25.57
CA THR A 39 -18.97 30.50 25.87
C THR A 39 -19.66 31.85 25.66
N ALA A 40 -20.98 31.76 25.38
CA ALA A 40 -22.07 32.69 25.71
C ALA A 40 -22.20 34.04 24.95
N ALA A 41 -23.33 34.26 24.25
CA ALA A 41 -24.57 34.85 24.80
C ALA A 41 -25.55 35.39 23.71
N ALA A 42 -26.83 35.04 23.89
CA ALA A 42 -28.07 35.81 23.66
C ALA A 42 -28.35 36.60 22.35
N ASN A 43 -29.35 36.12 21.60
CA ASN A 43 -30.31 36.87 20.76
C ASN A 43 -31.26 37.74 21.63
N PRO A 44 -32.27 38.50 21.10
CA PRO A 44 -32.54 39.03 19.74
C PRO A 44 -32.97 40.53 19.77
N SER A 45 -33.33 41.15 18.64
CA SER A 45 -34.51 42.05 18.50
C SER A 45 -34.69 42.64 17.08
N MET A 46 -35.84 42.34 16.48
CA MET A 46 -36.58 43.20 15.52
C MET A 46 -37.53 44.09 16.35
N PRO A 47 -37.95 45.29 15.90
CA PRO A 47 -39.15 45.35 15.03
C PRO A 47 -39.36 46.60 14.12
N THR A 48 -40.32 46.40 13.21
CA THR A 48 -41.35 47.34 12.71
C THR A 48 -41.07 48.42 11.66
N ALA A 49 -41.95 48.38 10.66
CA ALA A 49 -42.18 49.30 9.57
C ALA A 49 -43.03 50.53 9.96
N ALA A 50 -42.85 51.65 9.25
CA ALA A 50 -43.93 52.46 8.66
C ALA A 50 -43.36 53.64 7.83
N SER A 51 -43.96 53.83 6.66
CA SER A 51 -44.12 55.05 5.83
C SER A 51 -43.59 56.38 6.39
N GLY A 52 -42.96 57.28 5.65
CA GLY A 52 -42.92 57.52 4.21
C GLY A 52 -42.80 59.03 4.01
N ASN A 53 -41.95 59.50 3.10
CA ASN A 53 -42.14 60.75 2.39
C ASN A 53 -41.25 60.77 1.15
N ALA A 54 -41.90 61.04 0.02
CA ALA A 54 -41.31 61.07 -1.31
C ALA A 54 -40.45 62.33 -1.50
N ALA A 55 -39.24 62.12 -2.00
CA ALA A 55 -38.53 63.10 -2.82
C ALA A 55 -37.88 62.33 -3.98
N ALA A 56 -38.14 62.79 -5.20
CA ALA A 56 -37.73 62.15 -6.44
C ALA A 56 -36.21 61.96 -6.49
N VAL A 57 -35.77 60.70 -6.59
CA VAL A 57 -34.38 60.34 -6.89
C VAL A 57 -34.36 59.76 -8.30
N GLU A 58 -33.54 60.39 -9.11
CA GLU A 58 -33.13 60.03 -10.47
C GLU A 58 -32.83 58.52 -10.59
N PRO A 59 -33.25 57.82 -11.66
CA PRO A 59 -33.00 56.39 -11.77
C PRO A 59 -31.48 56.13 -11.86
N PRO A 60 -30.95 55.15 -11.10
CA PRO A 60 -29.55 54.78 -11.21
C PRO A 60 -29.25 54.26 -12.63
N PRO A 61 -28.04 54.52 -13.16
CA PRO A 61 -27.67 54.06 -14.49
C PRO A 61 -27.81 52.54 -14.55
N ALA A 62 -28.43 52.05 -15.63
CA ALA A 62 -28.64 50.63 -15.88
C ALA A 62 -27.36 49.85 -15.58
N ALA A 63 -27.45 48.91 -14.64
CA ALA A 63 -26.39 47.95 -14.39
C ALA A 63 -26.06 47.28 -15.71
N ARG A 64 -24.82 47.48 -16.19
CA ARG A 64 -24.30 46.81 -17.37
C ARG A 64 -24.43 45.32 -17.13
N THR A 65 -25.38 44.67 -17.79
CA THR A 65 -25.45 43.22 -17.91
C THR A 65 -24.27 42.79 -18.78
N GLY A 66 -23.09 42.69 -18.17
CA GLY A 66 -22.01 41.91 -18.74
C GLY A 66 -22.48 40.45 -18.90
N PRO A 67 -21.88 39.68 -19.81
CA PRO A 67 -22.19 38.26 -19.91
C PRO A 67 -22.01 37.64 -18.54
N ARG A 68 -23.07 37.05 -17.99
CA ARG A 68 -22.94 36.20 -16.80
C ARG A 68 -21.96 35.10 -17.19
N GLU A 69 -20.88 35.00 -16.45
CA GLU A 69 -20.01 33.84 -16.51
C GLU A 69 -20.87 32.65 -16.03
N GLU A 70 -21.45 31.92 -16.99
CA GLU A 70 -22.15 30.68 -16.73
C GLU A 70 -21.09 29.68 -16.29
N ILE A 71 -20.88 29.59 -14.98
CA ILE A 71 -20.21 28.45 -14.38
C ILE A 71 -21.07 27.24 -14.79
N PRO A 72 -20.53 26.27 -15.56
CA PRO A 72 -21.29 25.08 -15.94
C PRO A 72 -21.74 24.40 -14.65
N MET A 73 -23.04 24.49 -14.37
CA MET A 73 -23.64 23.70 -13.30
C MET A 73 -23.45 22.24 -13.70
N PRO A 74 -22.81 21.39 -12.88
CA PRO A 74 -22.70 19.98 -13.20
C PRO A 74 -24.11 19.44 -13.38
N GLY A 75 -24.38 18.89 -14.58
CA GLY A 75 -25.69 18.32 -14.88
C GLY A 75 -25.98 17.18 -13.90
N CYS A 76 -27.17 17.18 -13.31
CA CYS A 76 -27.64 16.03 -12.54
C CYS A 76 -27.79 14.83 -13.49
N TRP A 77 -27.36 13.63 -13.07
CA TRP A 77 -27.59 12.41 -13.84
C TRP A 77 -29.09 12.11 -13.92
N ASP A 78 -29.63 12.11 -15.14
CA ASP A 78 -31.04 11.82 -15.38
C ASP A 78 -31.40 10.43 -14.84
N GLY A 79 -32.47 10.37 -14.04
CA GLY A 79 -32.98 9.12 -13.47
C GLY A 79 -32.23 8.58 -12.26
N LEU A 80 -31.11 9.18 -11.83
CA LEU A 80 -30.34 8.67 -10.68
C LEU A 80 -31.16 8.63 -9.39
N ALA A 81 -31.92 9.69 -9.10
CA ALA A 81 -32.79 9.72 -7.92
C ALA A 81 -33.87 8.62 -7.95
N ALA A 82 -34.30 8.18 -9.14
CA ALA A 82 -35.21 7.05 -9.25
C ALA A 82 -34.49 5.73 -9.04
N LEU A 83 -33.29 5.57 -9.62
CA LEU A 83 -32.41 4.42 -9.40
C LEU A 83 -32.15 4.22 -7.91
N ASP A 84 -31.76 5.27 -7.16
CA ASP A 84 -31.43 5.17 -5.74
C ASP A 84 -32.59 4.70 -4.87
N ARG A 85 -33.84 5.05 -5.22
CA ARG A 85 -35.03 4.66 -4.47
C ARG A 85 -35.42 3.20 -4.65
N SER A 86 -35.06 2.60 -5.79
CA SER A 86 -35.50 1.25 -6.16
C SER A 86 -34.35 0.37 -6.64
N ALA A 87 -33.13 0.67 -6.22
CA ALA A 87 -31.93 -0.03 -6.66
C ALA A 87 -31.99 -1.50 -6.28
N THR A 88 -31.94 -2.36 -7.28
CA THR A 88 -31.62 -3.79 -7.17
C THR A 88 -30.22 -4.06 -7.71
N MET A 89 -29.67 -5.23 -7.40
CA MET A 89 -28.39 -5.68 -7.93
C MET A 89 -28.38 -5.57 -9.46
N GLU A 90 -29.42 -6.07 -10.13
CA GLU A 90 -29.55 -6.08 -11.58
C GLU A 90 -29.67 -4.66 -12.17
N SER A 91 -30.40 -3.77 -11.49
CA SER A 91 -30.53 -2.39 -11.95
C SER A 91 -29.21 -1.62 -11.86
N LEU A 92 -28.40 -1.87 -10.81
CA LEU A 92 -27.07 -1.28 -10.67
C LEU A 92 -26.08 -1.89 -11.66
N HIS A 93 -26.14 -3.20 -11.90
CA HIS A 93 -25.35 -3.87 -12.94
C HIS A 93 -25.58 -3.24 -14.33
N ALA A 94 -26.85 -3.06 -14.71
CA ALA A 94 -27.19 -2.40 -15.97
C ALA A 94 -26.74 -0.93 -16.01
N ALA A 95 -26.86 -0.20 -14.90
CA ALA A 95 -26.41 1.18 -14.80
C ALA A 95 -24.88 1.31 -14.93
N VAL A 96 -24.11 0.38 -14.35
CA VAL A 96 -22.65 0.35 -14.49
C VAL A 96 -22.25 0.15 -15.95
N ALA A 97 -22.85 -0.83 -16.63
CA ALA A 97 -22.58 -1.06 -18.06
C ALA A 97 -22.90 0.18 -18.91
N ALA A 98 -24.02 0.86 -18.65
CA ALA A 98 -24.40 2.08 -19.34
C ALA A 98 -23.42 3.24 -19.07
N ALA A 99 -23.00 3.42 -17.82
CA ALA A 99 -22.04 4.45 -17.42
C ALA A 99 -20.66 4.23 -18.07
N ILE A 100 -20.20 2.97 -18.15
CA ILE A 100 -18.96 2.61 -18.86
C ILE A 100 -19.06 2.94 -20.35
N GLN A 101 -20.17 2.59 -21.01
CA GLN A 101 -20.40 2.91 -22.42
C GLN A 101 -20.42 4.43 -22.68
N ALA A 102 -21.02 5.19 -21.75
CA ALA A 102 -21.03 6.65 -21.78
C ALA A 102 -19.68 7.28 -21.41
N ARG A 103 -18.70 6.48 -20.96
CA ARG A 103 -17.40 6.92 -20.42
C ARG A 103 -17.53 7.90 -19.25
N ASP A 104 -18.59 7.74 -18.45
CA ASP A 104 -18.85 8.57 -17.29
C ASP A 104 -18.18 7.96 -16.05
N THR A 105 -16.93 8.34 -15.81
CA THR A 105 -16.13 7.80 -14.71
C THR A 105 -16.66 8.21 -13.33
N ALA A 106 -17.31 9.37 -13.22
CA ALA A 106 -17.89 9.84 -11.97
C ALA A 106 -19.13 9.01 -11.60
N LEU A 107 -19.97 8.70 -12.60
CA LEU A 107 -21.12 7.83 -12.38
C LEU A 107 -20.70 6.39 -12.08
N VAL A 108 -19.65 5.87 -12.73
CA VAL A 108 -19.10 4.55 -12.40
C VAL A 108 -18.63 4.48 -10.94
N ALA A 109 -17.88 5.48 -10.47
CA ALA A 109 -17.42 5.54 -9.09
C ALA A 109 -18.60 5.58 -8.10
N TYR A 110 -19.61 6.42 -8.37
CA TYR A 110 -20.84 6.45 -7.58
C TYR A 110 -21.53 5.08 -7.54
N LEU A 111 -21.73 4.45 -8.69
CA LEU A 111 -22.40 3.16 -8.78
C LEU A 111 -21.62 2.03 -8.09
N GLN A 112 -20.29 2.09 -8.08
CA GLN A 112 -19.45 1.17 -7.32
C GLN A 112 -19.73 1.29 -5.80
N GLU A 113 -19.79 2.50 -5.26
CA GLU A 113 -20.16 2.73 -3.85
C GLU A 113 -21.58 2.22 -3.55
N ARG A 114 -22.54 2.47 -4.47
CA ARG A 114 -23.91 1.93 -4.35
C ARG A 114 -23.93 0.40 -4.37
N LEU A 115 -23.11 -0.26 -5.18
CA LEU A 115 -22.97 -1.71 -5.18
C LEU A 115 -22.41 -2.21 -3.84
N THR A 116 -21.38 -1.55 -3.29
CA THR A 116 -20.83 -1.88 -1.97
C THR A 116 -21.90 -1.80 -0.88
N GLU A 117 -22.67 -0.71 -0.84
CA GLU A 117 -23.75 -0.53 0.14
C GLU A 117 -24.86 -1.59 -0.03
N LEU A 118 -25.23 -1.87 -1.29
CA LEU A 118 -26.30 -2.83 -1.59
C LEU A 118 -25.89 -4.26 -1.23
N VAL A 119 -24.62 -4.64 -1.45
CA VAL A 119 -24.08 -5.92 -0.98
C VAL A 119 -24.06 -5.97 0.54
N GLY A 120 -23.52 -4.95 1.21
CA GLY A 120 -23.49 -4.85 2.66
C GLY A 120 -22.93 -6.12 3.32
N ASN A 121 -23.73 -6.74 4.20
CA ASN A 121 -23.39 -8.00 4.88
C ASN A 121 -24.00 -9.26 4.20
N ASP A 122 -24.67 -9.11 3.05
CA ASP A 122 -25.40 -10.19 2.39
C ASP A 122 -24.44 -11.07 1.55
N PRO A 123 -24.18 -12.33 1.96
CA PRO A 123 -23.27 -13.20 1.23
C PRO A 123 -23.82 -13.64 -0.13
N ASP A 124 -25.13 -13.68 -0.34
CA ASP A 124 -25.69 -14.12 -1.61
C ASP A 124 -25.55 -13.00 -2.66
N ARG A 125 -25.70 -11.73 -2.27
CA ARG A 125 -25.38 -10.57 -3.13
C ARG A 125 -23.88 -10.48 -3.44
N ALA A 126 -23.03 -10.74 -2.45
CA ALA A 126 -21.58 -10.79 -2.66
C ALA A 126 -21.18 -11.89 -3.66
N MET A 127 -21.79 -13.07 -3.54
CA MET A 127 -21.58 -14.18 -4.48
C MET A 127 -22.08 -13.85 -5.89
N GLN A 128 -23.21 -13.14 -6.00
CA GLN A 128 -23.71 -12.65 -7.29
C GLN A 128 -22.74 -11.67 -7.93
N LEU A 129 -22.23 -10.69 -7.16
CA LEU A 129 -21.26 -9.70 -7.65
C LEU A 129 -19.94 -10.36 -8.09
N LEU A 130 -19.45 -11.34 -7.34
CA LEU A 130 -18.28 -12.13 -7.73
C LEU A 130 -18.54 -12.95 -9.00
N ALA A 131 -19.73 -13.52 -9.15
CA ALA A 131 -20.09 -14.25 -10.37
C ALA A 131 -20.11 -13.32 -11.59
N TRP A 132 -20.53 -12.06 -11.45
CA TRP A 132 -20.41 -11.08 -12.54
C TRP A 132 -18.96 -10.76 -12.84
N ALA A 133 -18.14 -10.48 -11.82
CA ALA A 133 -16.72 -10.17 -11.99
C ALA A 133 -15.96 -11.23 -12.79
N VAL A 134 -16.17 -12.52 -12.49
CA VAL A 134 -15.46 -13.62 -13.14
C VAL A 134 -15.90 -13.86 -14.59
N ASN A 135 -17.09 -13.41 -14.98
CA ASN A 135 -17.64 -13.63 -16.33
C ASN A 135 -17.63 -12.37 -17.21
N ALA A 136 -17.27 -11.20 -16.65
CA ALA A 136 -17.31 -9.94 -17.34
C ALA A 136 -16.01 -9.65 -18.11
N ALA A 137 -16.11 -8.78 -19.12
CA ALA A 137 -14.94 -8.26 -19.84
C ALA A 137 -14.48 -6.93 -19.22
N PRO A 138 -13.18 -6.56 -19.32
CA PRO A 138 -12.70 -5.27 -18.84
C PRO A 138 -13.51 -4.09 -19.39
N PRO A 139 -13.81 -3.06 -18.57
CA PRO A 139 -13.31 -2.81 -17.22
C PRO A 139 -14.21 -3.31 -16.08
N GLU A 140 -15.30 -4.01 -16.36
CA GLU A 140 -16.30 -4.40 -15.36
C GLU A 140 -15.77 -5.26 -14.19
N PRO A 141 -14.88 -6.25 -14.39
CA PRO A 141 -14.35 -7.07 -13.30
C PRO A 141 -13.73 -6.26 -12.16
N SER A 142 -12.97 -5.21 -12.46
CA SER A 142 -12.33 -4.39 -11.42
C SER A 142 -13.35 -3.59 -10.61
N ILE A 143 -14.37 -3.03 -11.26
CA ILE A 143 -15.45 -2.29 -10.58
C ILE A 143 -16.18 -3.21 -9.59
N TYR A 144 -16.52 -4.42 -10.04
CA TYR A 144 -17.24 -5.38 -9.19
C TYR A 144 -16.37 -5.93 -8.05
N LEU A 145 -15.10 -6.21 -8.29
CA LEU A 145 -14.19 -6.69 -7.24
C LEU A 145 -13.85 -5.61 -6.21
N GLU A 146 -13.68 -4.35 -6.62
CA GLU A 146 -13.50 -3.23 -5.69
C GLU A 146 -14.75 -3.00 -4.84
N ALA A 147 -15.94 -3.06 -5.46
CA ALA A 147 -17.20 -2.97 -4.71
C ALA A 147 -17.35 -4.10 -3.69
N LEU A 148 -16.98 -5.33 -4.08
CA LEU A 148 -16.98 -6.50 -3.20
C LEU A 148 -15.95 -6.35 -2.07
N LYS A 149 -14.71 -5.98 -2.38
CA LYS A 149 -13.61 -5.78 -1.43
C LYS A 149 -13.97 -4.79 -0.32
N ALA A 150 -14.70 -3.74 -0.66
CA ALA A 150 -15.18 -2.73 0.28
C ALA A 150 -16.41 -3.17 1.09
N ALA A 151 -17.15 -4.19 0.65
CA ALA A 151 -18.35 -4.66 1.32
C ALA A 151 -18.03 -5.59 2.51
N PRO A 152 -18.69 -5.46 3.68
CA PRO A 152 -18.49 -6.36 4.81
C PRO A 152 -18.63 -7.86 4.48
N ALA A 153 -19.53 -8.21 3.54
CA ALA A 153 -19.78 -9.57 3.10
C ALA A 153 -18.55 -10.28 2.50
N VAL A 154 -17.51 -9.55 2.06
CA VAL A 154 -16.25 -10.16 1.58
C VAL A 154 -15.59 -11.05 2.63
N ARG A 155 -15.86 -10.79 3.92
CA ARG A 155 -15.34 -11.56 5.05
C ARG A 155 -16.21 -12.75 5.43
N HIS A 156 -17.33 -12.95 4.74
CA HIS A 156 -18.19 -14.11 4.98
C HIS A 156 -17.49 -15.38 4.46
N PRO A 157 -17.43 -16.49 5.23
CA PRO A 157 -16.66 -17.68 4.85
C PRO A 157 -16.98 -18.24 3.46
N ARG A 158 -18.25 -18.27 3.05
CA ARG A 158 -18.66 -18.70 1.70
C ARG A 158 -18.03 -17.84 0.59
N VAL A 159 -17.91 -16.52 0.81
CA VAL A 159 -17.37 -15.57 -0.15
C VAL A 159 -15.85 -15.69 -0.20
N THR A 160 -15.20 -15.73 0.97
CA THR A 160 -13.75 -15.95 1.11
C THR A 160 -13.31 -17.24 0.42
N GLU A 161 -14.02 -18.36 0.66
CA GLU A 161 -13.72 -19.63 0.01
C GLU A 161 -13.90 -19.58 -1.51
N LYS A 162 -14.92 -18.86 -2.00
CA LYS A 162 -15.13 -18.71 -3.43
C LYS A 162 -14.03 -17.86 -4.07
N LEU A 163 -13.63 -16.75 -3.46
CA LEU A 163 -12.51 -15.92 -3.90
C LEU A 163 -11.22 -16.74 -3.98
N MET A 164 -10.94 -17.54 -2.94
CA MET A 164 -9.78 -18.42 -2.90
C MET A 164 -9.84 -19.48 -4.02
N ALA A 165 -10.98 -20.12 -4.24
CA ALA A 165 -11.14 -21.09 -5.32
C ALA A 165 -10.93 -20.48 -6.72
N VAL A 166 -11.29 -19.20 -6.91
CA VAL A 166 -11.00 -18.48 -8.16
C VAL A 166 -9.50 -18.17 -8.26
N ALA A 167 -8.86 -17.73 -7.16
CA ALA A 167 -7.42 -17.45 -7.12
C ALA A 167 -6.55 -18.68 -7.44
N GLU A 168 -7.01 -19.88 -7.07
CA GLU A 168 -6.33 -21.15 -7.35
C GLU A 168 -6.57 -21.68 -8.76
N ASN A 169 -7.56 -21.16 -9.47
CA ASN A 169 -7.92 -21.68 -10.79
C ASN A 169 -6.88 -21.28 -11.84
N LYS A 170 -5.92 -22.19 -12.08
CA LYS A 170 -4.84 -22.01 -13.06
C LYS A 170 -5.30 -21.91 -14.53
N SER A 171 -6.59 -22.14 -14.82
CA SER A 171 -7.14 -21.90 -16.16
C SER A 171 -7.47 -20.43 -16.42
N LEU A 172 -7.52 -19.60 -15.39
CA LEU A 172 -7.71 -18.15 -15.49
C LEU A 172 -6.39 -17.44 -15.72
N PHE A 173 -6.44 -16.23 -16.29
CA PHE A 173 -5.25 -15.39 -16.43
C PHE A 173 -4.71 -14.99 -15.05
N THR A 174 -3.40 -14.77 -14.96
CA THR A 174 -2.72 -14.36 -13.72
C THR A 174 -3.25 -13.04 -13.17
N GLN A 175 -3.71 -12.14 -14.06
CA GLN A 175 -4.33 -10.87 -13.68
C GLN A 175 -5.69 -11.06 -13.00
N ASP A 176 -6.54 -11.95 -13.50
CA ASP A 176 -7.84 -12.24 -12.90
C ASP A 176 -7.69 -12.90 -11.53
N ARG A 177 -6.72 -13.83 -11.43
CA ARG A 177 -6.34 -14.48 -10.17
C ARG A 177 -5.79 -13.46 -9.16
N ALA A 178 -4.97 -12.51 -9.62
CA ALA A 178 -4.45 -11.43 -8.79
C ALA A 178 -5.57 -10.51 -8.28
N ALA A 179 -6.53 -10.14 -9.14
CA ALA A 179 -7.64 -9.26 -8.76
C ALA A 179 -8.52 -9.85 -7.64
N VAL A 180 -8.76 -11.18 -7.65
CA VAL A 180 -9.50 -11.82 -6.55
C VAL A 180 -8.68 -12.00 -5.28
N LEU A 181 -7.34 -12.16 -5.38
CA LEU A 181 -6.45 -12.17 -4.23
C LEU A 181 -6.38 -10.81 -3.55
N ASP A 182 -6.46 -9.73 -4.32
CA ASP A 182 -6.53 -8.36 -3.80
C ASP A 182 -7.81 -8.14 -2.98
N ALA A 183 -8.96 -8.67 -3.41
CA ALA A 183 -10.18 -8.63 -2.62
C ALA A 183 -10.08 -9.38 -1.28
N LEU A 184 -9.16 -10.35 -1.15
CA LEU A 184 -8.87 -11.06 0.09
C LEU A 184 -7.96 -10.27 1.05
N GLU A 185 -7.41 -9.11 0.68
CA GLU A 185 -6.48 -8.38 1.56
C GLU A 185 -7.19 -7.67 2.74
N THR A 186 -8.52 -7.56 2.72
CA THR A 186 -9.33 -6.87 3.75
C THR A 186 -9.83 -7.79 4.87
N GLN A 187 -9.42 -9.06 4.87
CA GLN A 187 -9.81 -10.04 5.87
C GLN A 187 -9.16 -9.72 7.23
N HIS A 188 -9.88 -9.97 8.33
CA HIS A 188 -9.31 -9.72 9.66
C HIS A 188 -8.25 -10.74 10.07
N ARG A 189 -8.33 -11.95 9.51
CA ARG A 189 -7.41 -13.06 9.75
C ARG A 189 -7.66 -14.18 8.75
N PHE A 190 -6.62 -14.97 8.51
CA PHE A 190 -6.71 -16.23 7.78
C PHE A 190 -6.59 -17.44 8.70
N THR A 191 -7.35 -18.49 8.38
CA THR A 191 -7.13 -19.81 8.97
C THR A 191 -5.77 -20.37 8.52
N PRO A 192 -5.17 -21.33 9.26
CA PRO A 192 -3.93 -21.98 8.82
C PRO A 192 -4.01 -22.60 7.41
N GLU A 193 -5.16 -23.19 7.08
CA GLU A 193 -5.42 -23.76 5.75
C GLU A 193 -5.42 -22.68 4.66
N MET A 194 -6.12 -21.58 4.88
CA MET A 194 -6.17 -20.46 3.93
C MET A 194 -4.78 -19.85 3.72
N ARG A 195 -4.00 -19.65 4.79
CA ARG A 195 -2.60 -19.19 4.65
C ARG A 195 -1.76 -20.14 3.83
N GLY A 196 -1.87 -21.45 4.06
CA GLY A 196 -1.15 -22.47 3.29
C GLY A 196 -1.50 -22.42 1.80
N ARG A 197 -2.77 -22.21 1.45
CA ARG A 197 -3.24 -22.07 0.06
C ARG A 197 -2.72 -20.79 -0.61
N ILE A 198 -2.78 -19.65 0.08
CA ILE A 198 -2.24 -18.37 -0.45
C ILE A 198 -0.71 -18.47 -0.62
N LYS A 199 -0.01 -19.05 0.36
CA LYS A 199 1.43 -19.31 0.27
C LYS A 199 1.79 -20.20 -0.93
N ALA A 200 0.99 -21.23 -1.21
CA ALA A 200 1.21 -22.09 -2.38
C ALA A 200 1.09 -21.31 -3.70
N ILE A 201 0.24 -20.29 -3.77
CA ILE A 201 0.19 -19.38 -4.94
C ILE A 201 1.41 -18.47 -4.98
N ALA A 202 1.85 -17.93 -3.84
CA ALA A 202 3.06 -17.09 -3.76
C ALA A 202 4.34 -17.83 -4.19
N LEU A 203 4.40 -19.14 -3.99
CA LEU A 203 5.51 -20.01 -4.40
C LEU A 203 5.34 -20.63 -5.80
N ASP A 204 4.27 -20.31 -6.52
CA ASP A 204 4.03 -20.84 -7.86
C ASP A 204 4.73 -19.97 -8.91
N ASP A 205 5.83 -20.46 -9.48
CA ASP A 205 6.62 -19.77 -10.51
C ASP A 205 5.81 -19.40 -11.77
N SER A 206 4.66 -20.06 -12.00
CA SER A 206 3.77 -19.75 -13.13
C SER A 206 2.70 -18.71 -12.79
N ALA A 207 2.60 -18.26 -11.54
CA ALA A 207 1.55 -17.36 -11.10
C ALA A 207 1.85 -15.87 -11.32
N ASP A 208 3.10 -15.49 -11.62
CA ASP A 208 3.51 -14.12 -12.00
C ASP A 208 2.87 -13.06 -11.07
N SER A 209 2.05 -12.14 -11.61
CA SER A 209 1.35 -11.11 -10.83
C SER A 209 0.53 -11.66 -9.65
N ALA A 210 -0.04 -12.87 -9.78
CA ALA A 210 -0.80 -13.49 -8.70
C ALA A 210 0.10 -13.96 -7.55
N ALA A 211 1.36 -14.36 -7.80
CA ALA A 211 2.31 -14.69 -6.74
C ALA A 211 2.67 -13.45 -5.90
N TRP A 212 2.88 -12.32 -6.57
CA TRP A 212 3.14 -11.03 -5.92
C TRP A 212 1.94 -10.59 -5.07
N VAL A 213 0.73 -10.62 -5.62
CA VAL A 213 -0.47 -10.24 -4.85
C VAL A 213 -0.75 -11.22 -3.71
N ALA A 214 -0.54 -12.52 -3.88
CA ALA A 214 -0.67 -13.50 -2.80
C ALA A 214 0.24 -13.17 -1.61
N THR A 215 1.50 -12.82 -1.89
CA THR A 215 2.47 -12.38 -0.87
C THR A 215 2.01 -11.10 -0.18
N ARG A 216 1.54 -10.11 -0.94
CA ARG A 216 0.97 -8.86 -0.39
C ARG A 216 -0.25 -9.14 0.49
N THR A 217 -1.17 -10.00 0.05
CA THR A 217 -2.39 -10.36 0.77
C THR A 217 -2.06 -11.00 2.12
N LEU A 218 -1.06 -11.89 2.20
CA LEU A 218 -0.56 -12.43 3.48
C LEU A 218 -0.06 -11.31 4.41
N GLY A 219 0.75 -10.38 3.89
CA GLY A 219 1.30 -9.29 4.68
C GLY A 219 0.25 -8.28 5.16
N ARG A 220 -0.75 -7.96 4.33
CA ARG A 220 -1.85 -7.04 4.68
C ARG A 220 -2.73 -7.62 5.76
N VAL A 221 -3.10 -8.89 5.64
CA VAL A 221 -3.91 -9.57 6.66
C VAL A 221 -3.11 -9.85 7.93
N MET A 222 -1.80 -10.09 7.83
CA MET A 222 -0.92 -10.13 9.01
C MET A 222 -0.95 -8.80 9.78
N LYS A 223 -0.84 -7.67 9.08
CA LYS A 223 -0.92 -6.34 9.70
C LYS A 223 -2.23 -6.16 10.46
N GLU A 224 -3.35 -6.43 9.80
CA GLU A 224 -4.68 -6.33 10.40
C GLU A 224 -4.84 -7.28 11.61
N ASP A 225 -4.41 -8.53 11.52
CA ASP A 225 -4.49 -9.50 12.63
C ASP A 225 -3.59 -9.07 13.80
N TYR A 226 -2.40 -8.55 13.52
CA TYR A 226 -1.47 -8.03 14.51
C TYR A 226 -2.03 -6.81 15.25
N GLU A 227 -2.56 -5.83 14.53
CA GLU A 227 -3.19 -4.63 15.13
C GLU A 227 -4.38 -5.01 16.02
N ARG A 228 -5.11 -6.08 15.67
CA ARG A 228 -6.27 -6.55 16.43
C ARG A 228 -5.96 -7.45 17.61
N THR A 229 -4.96 -8.33 17.48
CA THR A 229 -4.75 -9.45 18.41
C THR A 229 -3.33 -9.57 18.94
N GLY A 230 -2.37 -8.83 18.37
CA GLY A 230 -0.94 -9.01 18.62
C GLY A 230 -0.33 -10.23 17.93
N THR A 231 -1.09 -10.95 17.10
CA THR A 231 -0.64 -12.19 16.43
C THR A 231 -0.03 -11.88 15.06
N TYR A 232 1.25 -12.18 14.86
CA TYR A 232 1.92 -12.09 13.54
C TYR A 232 2.73 -13.35 13.20
N ALA A 233 3.25 -14.06 14.20
CA ALA A 233 4.25 -15.11 14.03
C ALA A 233 3.90 -16.18 12.96
N PRO A 234 2.65 -16.66 12.84
CA PRO A 234 2.31 -17.62 11.79
C PRO A 234 2.44 -17.04 10.37
N TYR A 235 2.00 -15.80 10.15
CA TYR A 235 2.14 -15.13 8.86
C TYR A 235 3.60 -14.78 8.57
N TRP A 236 4.33 -14.35 9.59
CA TRP A 236 5.76 -14.07 9.46
C TRP A 236 6.54 -15.32 9.04
N LYS A 237 6.25 -16.48 9.64
CA LYS A 237 6.84 -17.76 9.22
C LYS A 237 6.56 -18.06 7.75
N ASP A 238 5.33 -17.82 7.29
CA ASP A 238 4.95 -18.04 5.90
C ASP A 238 5.65 -17.05 4.95
N LEU A 239 5.72 -15.76 5.30
CA LEU A 239 6.41 -14.72 4.55
C LEU A 239 7.92 -14.95 4.51
N LEU A 240 8.53 -15.37 5.61
CA LEU A 240 9.96 -15.69 5.65
C LEU A 240 10.29 -16.90 4.77
N ASP A 241 9.44 -17.92 4.78
CA ASP A 241 9.59 -19.07 3.88
C ASP A 241 9.51 -18.63 2.42
N ILE A 242 8.51 -17.82 2.04
CA ILE A 242 8.40 -17.22 0.69
C ILE A 242 9.65 -16.41 0.34
N GLY A 243 10.07 -15.54 1.25
CA GLY A 243 11.27 -14.69 1.13
C GLY A 243 12.57 -15.48 0.94
N THR A 244 12.60 -16.74 1.36
CA THR A 244 13.79 -17.61 1.26
C THR A 244 13.74 -18.60 0.10
N THR A 245 12.56 -18.94 -0.41
CA THR A 245 12.37 -20.10 -1.31
C THR A 245 11.75 -19.76 -2.66
N SER A 246 11.11 -18.61 -2.82
CA SER A 246 10.55 -18.21 -4.12
C SER A 246 11.67 -17.97 -5.14
N GLU A 247 11.49 -18.43 -6.39
CA GLU A 247 12.45 -18.17 -7.47
C GLU A 247 12.34 -16.73 -8.01
N ASP A 248 11.19 -16.07 -7.79
CA ASP A 248 10.94 -14.69 -8.18
C ASP A 248 11.51 -13.70 -7.15
N THR A 249 12.45 -12.87 -7.61
CA THR A 249 13.10 -11.84 -6.80
C THR A 249 12.13 -10.80 -6.24
N ALA A 250 11.15 -10.36 -7.02
CA ALA A 250 10.18 -9.37 -6.56
C ALA A 250 9.28 -9.95 -5.46
N VAL A 251 8.92 -11.23 -5.57
CA VAL A 251 8.18 -11.95 -4.54
C VAL A 251 9.02 -12.13 -3.28
N ARG A 252 10.30 -12.55 -3.41
CA ARG A 252 11.19 -12.67 -2.25
C ARG A 252 11.34 -11.34 -1.51
N LEU A 253 11.60 -10.25 -2.24
CA LEU A 253 11.79 -8.92 -1.68
C LEU A 253 10.52 -8.44 -0.96
N LEU A 254 9.37 -8.53 -1.61
CA LEU A 254 8.07 -8.16 -1.02
C LEU A 254 7.81 -8.94 0.27
N ALA A 255 8.06 -10.26 0.29
CA ALA A 255 7.78 -11.09 1.45
C ALA A 255 8.59 -10.65 2.68
N LEU A 256 9.85 -10.21 2.47
CA LEU A 256 10.69 -9.65 3.53
C LEU A 256 10.29 -8.21 3.90
N GLU A 257 9.73 -7.44 2.96
CA GLU A 257 9.26 -6.08 3.19
C GLU A 257 7.96 -6.04 4.00
N MET A 258 6.99 -6.91 3.71
CA MET A 258 5.63 -6.87 4.26
C MET A 258 5.54 -6.71 5.80
N PRO A 259 6.38 -7.36 6.61
CA PRO A 259 6.37 -7.18 8.06
C PRO A 259 6.74 -5.77 8.53
N SER A 260 7.40 -4.98 7.69
CA SER A 260 7.81 -3.60 8.01
C SER A 260 6.64 -2.64 8.17
N TYR A 261 5.47 -2.97 7.63
CA TYR A 261 4.27 -2.16 7.81
C TYR A 261 3.65 -2.28 9.21
N SER A 262 4.09 -3.26 10.01
CA SER A 262 3.63 -3.49 11.39
C SER A 262 4.79 -3.52 12.40
N ASP A 263 6.04 -3.56 11.91
CA ASP A 263 7.28 -3.69 12.67
C ASP A 263 7.20 -4.64 13.90
N PRO A 264 6.73 -5.89 13.72
CA PRO A 264 6.77 -6.85 14.81
C PRO A 264 8.21 -7.22 15.12
N LEU A 265 8.51 -7.42 16.40
CA LEU A 265 9.84 -7.81 16.84
C LEU A 265 10.15 -9.26 16.41
N LEU A 266 11.37 -9.50 15.95
CA LEU A 266 11.78 -10.84 15.50
C LEU A 266 12.06 -11.78 16.67
N ASP A 267 11.55 -13.00 16.57
CA ASP A 267 11.96 -14.10 17.43
C ASP A 267 13.37 -14.62 17.04
N PRO A 268 14.07 -15.32 17.95
CA PRO A 268 15.43 -15.79 17.70
C PRO A 268 15.61 -16.72 16.48
N ASP A 269 14.63 -17.57 16.15
CA ASP A 269 14.76 -18.51 15.02
C ASP A 269 14.70 -17.75 13.69
N SER A 270 13.86 -16.72 13.64
CA SER A 270 13.75 -15.82 12.49
C SER A 270 15.04 -15.04 12.21
N ILE A 271 15.82 -14.72 13.24
CA ILE A 271 17.13 -14.07 13.09
C ILE A 271 18.11 -14.98 12.34
N ASP A 272 18.16 -16.29 12.63
CA ASP A 272 19.09 -17.20 11.98
C ASP A 272 18.73 -17.42 10.50
N ALA A 273 17.44 -17.51 10.19
CA ALA A 273 16.94 -17.58 8.83
C ALA A 273 17.27 -16.30 8.03
N LEU A 274 17.03 -15.12 8.58
CA LEU A 274 17.39 -13.86 7.93
C LEU A 274 18.90 -13.69 7.76
N ALA A 275 19.70 -14.09 8.76
CA ALA A 275 21.16 -14.07 8.66
C ALA A 275 21.69 -15.01 7.58
N LYS A 276 20.96 -16.08 7.26
CA LYS A 276 21.25 -16.93 6.09
C LYS A 276 20.93 -16.19 4.80
N VAL A 277 19.72 -15.66 4.64
CA VAL A 277 19.30 -14.89 3.44
C VAL A 277 20.28 -13.75 3.15
N MET A 278 20.58 -12.95 4.16
CA MET A 278 21.53 -11.84 4.09
C MET A 278 22.93 -12.24 3.59
N ARG A 279 23.36 -13.50 3.81
CA ARG A 279 24.67 -14.00 3.37
C ARG A 279 24.64 -14.69 2.01
N THR A 280 23.52 -15.31 1.65
CA THR A 280 23.49 -16.28 0.55
C THR A 280 22.57 -15.90 -0.61
N ASP A 281 21.65 -14.95 -0.45
CA ASP A 281 20.78 -14.57 -1.57
C ASP A 281 21.61 -13.96 -2.70
N LYS A 282 21.28 -14.34 -3.94
CA LYS A 282 21.98 -13.88 -5.15
C LYS A 282 21.75 -12.39 -5.40
N GLU A 283 20.59 -11.86 -5.00
CA GLU A 283 20.17 -10.51 -5.29
C GLU A 283 20.57 -9.54 -4.17
N ARG A 284 21.16 -8.42 -4.58
CA ARG A 284 21.60 -7.35 -3.69
C ARG A 284 20.44 -6.87 -2.79
N ASP A 285 19.31 -6.52 -3.40
CA ASP A 285 18.18 -5.89 -2.69
C ASP A 285 17.56 -6.82 -1.65
N VAL A 286 17.54 -8.13 -1.93
CA VAL A 286 17.07 -9.15 -0.97
C VAL A 286 18.03 -9.25 0.22
N ARG A 287 19.35 -9.20 -0.01
CA ARG A 287 20.33 -9.16 1.09
C ARG A 287 20.21 -7.89 1.93
N GLU A 288 19.98 -6.74 1.30
CA GLU A 288 19.74 -5.47 2.01
C GLU A 288 18.45 -5.50 2.84
N MET A 289 17.36 -6.02 2.28
CA MET A 289 16.09 -6.15 2.98
C MET A 289 16.19 -7.14 4.15
N ALA A 290 16.92 -8.25 3.99
CA ALA A 290 17.20 -9.17 5.09
C ALA A 290 18.01 -8.48 6.21
N ALA A 291 18.99 -7.66 5.85
CA ALA A 291 19.72 -6.83 6.82
C ALA A 291 18.82 -5.79 7.50
N PHE A 292 17.88 -5.18 6.77
CA PHE A 292 16.90 -4.27 7.36
C PHE A 292 16.04 -4.96 8.41
N ARG A 293 15.45 -6.12 8.07
CA ARG A 293 14.59 -6.85 9.00
C ARG A 293 15.35 -7.31 10.24
N LEU A 294 16.61 -7.75 10.10
CA LEU A 294 17.46 -8.12 11.25
C LEU A 294 17.63 -6.99 12.28
N ALA A 295 17.52 -5.72 11.88
CA ALA A 295 17.62 -4.60 12.80
C ALA A 295 16.35 -4.32 13.62
N VAL A 296 15.21 -4.94 13.27
CA VAL A 296 13.96 -4.85 14.03
C VAL A 296 13.86 -6.10 14.91
N THR A 297 14.59 -6.12 16.02
CA THR A 297 14.82 -7.34 16.81
C THR A 297 14.73 -7.11 18.32
N GLU A 298 14.38 -8.17 19.06
CA GLU A 298 14.51 -8.21 20.53
C GLU A 298 15.95 -8.54 21.00
N ASP A 299 16.80 -9.06 20.10
CA ASP A 299 18.19 -9.43 20.40
C ASP A 299 19.19 -8.68 19.49
N PRO A 300 19.50 -7.41 19.82
CA PRO A 300 20.45 -6.62 19.05
C PRO A 300 21.82 -7.28 18.94
N GLN A 301 22.27 -8.02 19.96
CA GLN A 301 23.61 -8.64 19.95
C GLN A 301 23.68 -9.78 18.93
N LYS A 302 22.61 -10.56 18.78
CA LYS A 302 22.53 -11.58 17.74
C LYS A 302 22.52 -10.96 16.34
N ALA A 303 21.82 -9.84 16.14
CA ALA A 303 21.86 -9.10 14.88
C ALA A 303 23.27 -8.54 14.58
N LEU A 304 23.93 -7.92 15.56
CA LEU A 304 25.32 -7.45 15.42
C LEU A 304 26.29 -8.59 15.07
N ALA A 305 26.12 -9.76 15.69
CA ALA A 305 26.90 -10.95 15.37
C ALA A 305 26.66 -11.44 13.93
N ALA A 306 25.41 -11.42 13.46
CA ALA A 306 25.06 -11.76 12.09
C ALA A 306 25.73 -10.82 11.08
N TYR A 307 25.65 -9.50 11.29
CA TYR A 307 26.32 -8.51 10.43
C TYR A 307 27.84 -8.73 10.41
N ARG A 308 28.46 -8.92 11.58
CA ARG A 308 29.90 -9.16 11.69
C ARG A 308 30.32 -10.39 10.88
N ALA A 309 29.56 -11.48 10.99
CA ALA A 309 29.85 -12.74 10.30
C ALA A 309 29.68 -12.65 8.77
N ALA A 310 28.82 -11.74 8.28
CA ALA A 310 28.55 -11.58 6.86
C ALA A 310 29.50 -10.59 6.16
N PHE A 311 30.00 -9.59 6.89
CA PHE A 311 30.70 -8.44 6.30
C PHE A 311 31.91 -8.80 5.42
N ASP A 312 32.73 -9.76 5.84
CA ASP A 312 33.95 -10.13 5.10
C ASP A 312 33.64 -10.86 3.78
N GLY A 313 32.48 -11.52 3.69
CA GLY A 313 32.03 -12.24 2.49
C GLY A 313 31.33 -11.33 1.48
N GLU A 314 30.65 -10.28 1.93
CA GLU A 314 29.92 -9.36 1.07
C GLU A 314 30.89 -8.51 0.22
N GLN A 315 30.57 -8.29 -1.05
CA GLN A 315 31.40 -7.50 -1.98
C GLN A 315 30.72 -6.19 -2.39
N ASP A 316 29.38 -6.15 -2.35
CA ASP A 316 28.59 -4.99 -2.70
C ASP A 316 28.70 -3.90 -1.62
N LEU A 317 29.07 -2.69 -2.04
CA LEU A 317 29.24 -1.56 -1.12
C LEU A 317 27.93 -1.19 -0.42
N CYS A 318 26.80 -1.29 -1.11
CA CYS A 318 25.51 -0.91 -0.57
C CYS A 318 24.99 -1.91 0.44
N VAL A 319 25.25 -3.21 0.24
CA VAL A 319 24.96 -4.21 1.27
C VAL A 319 25.87 -4.03 2.49
N ARG A 320 27.17 -3.77 2.29
CA ARG A 320 28.09 -3.46 3.40
C ARG A 320 27.66 -2.20 4.16
N TRP A 321 27.20 -1.18 3.44
CA TRP A 321 26.63 0.02 4.03
C TRP A 321 25.33 -0.25 4.76
N ALA A 322 24.47 -1.13 4.24
CA ALA A 322 23.27 -1.59 4.92
C ALA A 322 23.61 -2.29 6.24
N PHE A 323 24.62 -3.17 6.29
CA PHE A 323 25.07 -3.80 7.54
C PHE A 323 25.50 -2.76 8.58
N LEU A 324 26.22 -1.72 8.16
CA LEU A 324 26.62 -0.62 9.03
C LEU A 324 25.40 0.15 9.54
N ARG A 325 24.52 0.60 8.63
CA ARG A 325 23.30 1.37 8.96
C ARG A 325 22.39 0.60 9.90
N PHE A 326 22.19 -0.69 9.64
CA PHE A 326 21.25 -1.53 10.36
C PHE A 326 21.84 -2.09 11.66
N ALA A 327 23.17 -2.19 11.79
CA ALA A 327 23.81 -2.36 13.09
C ALA A 327 23.48 -1.19 14.04
N VAL A 328 23.58 0.05 13.55
CA VAL A 328 23.21 1.25 14.32
C VAL A 328 21.73 1.28 14.64
N ARG A 329 20.84 0.88 13.71
CA ARG A 329 19.40 0.77 14.00
C ARG A 329 19.12 -0.25 15.11
N ALA A 330 19.80 -1.40 15.09
CA ALA A 330 19.58 -2.48 16.05
C ALA A 330 20.03 -2.13 17.47
N ALA A 331 21.22 -1.53 17.63
CA ALA A 331 21.88 -1.37 18.93
C ALA A 331 22.29 0.07 19.28
N GLY A 332 21.94 1.06 18.44
CA GLY A 332 22.27 2.46 18.69
C GLY A 332 23.78 2.70 18.83
N ALA A 333 24.16 3.44 19.88
CA ALA A 333 25.55 3.75 20.18
C ALA A 333 26.39 2.49 20.50
N ASP A 334 25.77 1.40 20.99
CA ASP A 334 26.47 0.15 21.30
C ASP A 334 26.96 -0.57 20.02
N ALA A 335 26.45 -0.20 18.85
CA ALA A 335 26.94 -0.69 17.56
C ALA A 335 28.25 -0.01 17.11
N LEU A 336 28.62 1.15 17.69
CA LEU A 336 29.76 1.95 17.21
C LEU A 336 31.09 1.19 17.13
N PRO A 337 31.45 0.30 18.08
CA PRO A 337 32.65 -0.54 17.96
C PRO A 337 32.63 -1.45 16.73
N LEU A 338 31.48 -2.02 16.38
CA LEU A 338 31.33 -2.83 15.17
C LEU A 338 31.40 -1.98 13.91
N VAL A 339 30.76 -0.81 13.92
CA VAL A 339 30.78 0.13 12.80
C VAL A 339 32.20 0.64 12.52
N GLU A 340 32.99 0.89 13.57
CA GLU A 340 34.42 1.21 13.45
C GLU A 340 35.22 0.05 12.84
N GLU A 341 34.92 -1.19 13.24
CA GLU A 341 35.50 -2.39 12.65
C GLU A 341 35.23 -2.46 11.14
N PHE A 342 33.98 -2.23 10.72
CA PHE A 342 33.57 -2.19 9.31
C PHE A 342 34.27 -1.07 8.54
N ALA A 343 34.33 0.15 9.07
CA ALA A 343 35.01 1.28 8.45
C ALA A 343 36.52 1.07 8.28
N ARG A 344 37.15 0.28 9.15
CA ARG A 344 38.56 -0.11 9.02
C ARG A 344 38.76 -1.17 7.93
N LYS A 345 37.84 -2.11 7.80
CA LYS A 345 37.86 -3.17 6.77
C LYS A 345 37.51 -2.62 5.38
N ASP A 346 36.60 -1.65 5.30
CA ASP A 346 36.21 -0.95 4.08
C ASP A 346 36.31 0.57 4.26
N PRO A 347 37.43 1.20 3.84
CA PRO A 347 37.67 2.63 4.03
C PRO A 347 36.61 3.54 3.41
N ARG A 348 35.80 3.05 2.46
CA ARG A 348 34.69 3.80 1.85
C ARG A 348 33.60 4.13 2.87
N LEU A 349 33.46 3.33 3.93
CA LEU A 349 32.48 3.51 5.01
C LEU A 349 32.98 4.41 6.15
N ARG A 350 34.21 4.93 6.06
CA ARG A 350 34.84 5.71 7.14
C ARG A 350 34.07 6.96 7.49
N GLN A 351 33.54 7.68 6.49
CA GLN A 351 32.79 8.90 6.76
C GLN A 351 31.46 8.60 7.46
N ASP A 352 30.77 7.50 7.10
CA ASP A 352 29.54 7.09 7.80
C ASP A 352 29.79 6.82 9.29
N TYR A 353 30.87 6.12 9.62
CA TYR A 353 31.25 5.89 11.02
C TYR A 353 31.46 7.21 11.77
N LEU A 354 32.22 8.14 11.18
CA LEU A 354 32.51 9.43 11.81
C LEU A 354 31.25 10.25 12.03
N ASP A 355 30.32 10.23 11.07
CA ASP A 355 29.04 10.93 11.16
C ASP A 355 28.16 10.33 12.27
N PHE A 356 27.99 9.00 12.30
CA PHE A 356 27.23 8.34 13.37
C PHE A 356 27.85 8.61 14.76
N LYS A 357 29.19 8.52 14.87
CA LYS A 357 29.90 8.82 16.11
C LYS A 357 29.65 10.26 16.58
N ALA A 358 29.74 11.23 15.66
CA ALA A 358 29.48 12.63 15.98
C ALA A 358 28.03 12.86 16.41
N LEU A 359 27.07 12.24 15.74
CA LEU A 359 25.65 12.33 16.06
C LEU A 359 25.35 11.75 17.45
N TYR A 360 25.87 10.57 17.79
CA TYR A 360 25.70 10.00 19.13
C TYR A 360 26.40 10.83 20.22
N ALA A 361 27.54 11.47 19.90
CA ALA A 361 28.22 12.36 20.85
C ALA A 361 27.40 13.60 21.23
N THR A 362 26.35 13.96 20.46
CA THR A 362 25.39 15.03 20.84
C THR A 362 24.42 14.62 21.95
N GLY A 363 24.41 13.35 22.36
CA GLY A 363 23.46 12.80 23.32
C GLY A 363 22.14 12.32 22.70
N THR A 364 22.02 12.31 21.37
CA THR A 364 20.85 11.78 20.67
C THR A 364 20.87 10.25 20.71
N THR A 365 19.79 9.62 21.18
CA THR A 365 19.65 8.15 21.24
C THR A 365 18.59 7.60 20.30
N ASP A 366 17.68 8.45 19.81
CA ASP A 366 16.61 8.09 18.89
C ASP A 366 17.14 7.87 17.47
N PHE A 367 16.92 6.68 16.91
CA PHE A 367 17.41 6.33 15.58
C PHE A 367 16.83 7.23 14.49
N ALA A 368 15.57 7.67 14.58
CA ALA A 368 14.97 8.53 13.56
C ALA A 368 15.69 9.88 13.46
N ARG A 369 16.00 10.51 14.60
CA ARG A 369 16.80 11.75 14.65
C ARG A 369 18.24 11.53 14.20
N ILE A 370 18.87 10.42 14.60
CA ILE A 370 20.21 10.06 14.12
C ILE A 370 20.21 9.93 12.59
N TRP A 371 19.23 9.24 12.03
CA TRP A 371 19.11 9.04 10.59
C TRP A 371 18.88 10.35 9.85
N LEU A 372 17.99 11.22 10.34
CA LEU A 372 17.75 12.55 9.74
C LEU A 372 18.98 13.47 9.81
N GLY A 373 19.84 13.29 10.81
CA GLY A 373 21.10 14.02 10.92
C GLY A 373 22.25 13.44 10.10
N LYS A 374 22.10 12.23 9.56
CA LYS A 374 23.13 11.52 8.80
C LYS A 374 23.16 12.01 7.36
N LYS A 375 24.32 12.50 6.91
CA LYS A 375 24.54 12.83 5.50
C LYS A 375 24.74 11.55 4.68
N GLU A 376 24.08 11.45 3.53
CA GLU A 376 24.27 10.34 2.61
C GLU A 376 25.55 10.51 1.76
N HIS A 377 26.37 9.47 1.73
CA HIS A 377 27.64 9.44 0.98
C HIS A 377 27.66 8.40 -0.14
N HIS A 378 26.63 7.54 -0.21
CA HIS A 378 26.55 6.44 -1.17
C HIS A 378 25.22 6.50 -1.90
N ASP A 379 25.26 6.28 -3.21
CA ASP A 379 24.07 6.15 -4.06
C ASP A 379 23.51 4.73 -3.96
N CYS A 380 23.11 4.36 -2.74
CA CYS A 380 22.69 3.02 -2.37
C CYS A 380 21.20 2.91 -2.07
N VAL A 381 20.56 4.01 -1.71
CA VAL A 381 19.11 4.09 -1.60
C VAL A 381 18.57 4.31 -3.01
N VAL A 382 18.04 3.25 -3.61
CA VAL A 382 17.09 3.45 -4.69
C VAL A 382 15.86 4.09 -4.04
N GLU A 383 15.51 5.32 -4.40
CA GLU A 383 14.17 5.84 -4.15
C GLU A 383 13.18 4.98 -4.96
N GLU A 384 12.86 3.79 -4.45
CA GLU A 384 11.68 3.07 -4.88
C GLU A 384 10.48 3.84 -4.34
N GLY A 385 9.67 4.38 -5.26
CA GLY A 385 8.49 5.17 -4.96
C GLY A 385 7.45 4.40 -4.15
N ALA A 386 7.65 4.32 -2.83
CA ALA A 386 6.60 4.08 -1.86
C ALA A 386 5.93 5.44 -1.56
N PRO A 387 4.73 5.72 -2.10
CA PRO A 387 3.94 6.82 -1.56
C PRO A 387 3.52 6.43 -0.14
N HIS A 388 3.80 7.29 0.82
CA HIS A 388 3.11 7.28 2.10
C HIS A 388 1.60 7.45 1.91
#